data_AF-A0A7S0P991-F1
#
_entry.id   AF-A0A7S0P991-F1
#
_cell.length_a   1.000
_cell.length_b   1.000
_cell.length_c   1.000
_cell.angle_alpha   90.00
_cell.angle_beta   90.00
_cell.angle_gamma   90.00
#
_symmetry.space_group_name_H-M   'P 1'
#
loop_
_entity.id
_entity.type
_entity.pdbx_description
1 polymer ?
#
loop_
_entity_poly.entity_id
_entity_poly.type
_entity_poly.pdbx_seq_one_letter_code
_entity_poly.pdbx_strand_id
1 'polypeptide(L)'
;AVLRGLRSEPTAGGSVLEVEGSNFGPLSAPVTVRFGASTGMELAAVGCAVSVAHTRVRCTTVAGVGTGLGVVVGVAGQPSARFEPQPPALPLGYAAPAVSGIVVLSASADPRDAVPLFSLGASTAALTTSGQSLQIVLQGTNFGAQASTFSLRFGGGAGRADK
;
A
#
# COMPACT_ATOMS: atom_id res chain seq x y z
N ALA A 1 20.58 -12.66 6.94
CA ALA A 1 19.28 -12.99 6.35
C ALA A 1 19.14 -12.26 5.03
N VAL A 2 18.59 -12.90 4.00
CA VAL A 2 18.29 -12.26 2.71
C VAL A 2 16.78 -12.26 2.54
N LEU A 3 16.22 -11.16 2.06
CA LEU A 3 14.77 -11.02 1.87
C LEU A 3 14.46 -10.72 0.41
N ARG A 4 13.54 -11.52 -0.16
CA ARG A 4 12.96 -11.31 -1.49
C ARG A 4 11.48 -10.98 -1.34
N GLY A 5 11.03 -9.91 -2.01
CA GLY A 5 9.73 -9.29 -1.78
C GLY A 5 9.84 -8.01 -0.94
N LEU A 6 8.71 -7.33 -0.72
CA LEU A 6 8.66 -6.06 0.04
C LEU A 6 9.61 -4.96 -0.48
N ARG A 7 9.98 -4.99 -1.76
CA ARG A 7 10.78 -3.94 -2.42
C ARG A 7 9.94 -3.34 -3.53
N SER A 8 9.00 -2.45 -3.16
CA SER A 8 7.91 -1.97 -4.03
C SER A 8 6.79 -3.00 -4.19
N GLU A 9 6.27 -3.48 -3.06
CA GLU A 9 5.14 -4.43 -3.00
C GLU A 9 3.81 -3.76 -3.43
N PRO A 10 2.96 -4.39 -4.26
CA PRO A 10 1.61 -3.87 -4.52
C PRO A 10 0.83 -3.67 -3.22
N THR A 11 0.13 -2.54 -3.07
CA THR A 11 -0.61 -2.28 -1.82
C THR A 11 -1.75 -3.25 -1.54
N ALA A 12 -2.19 -3.99 -2.55
CA ALA A 12 -3.13 -5.10 -2.42
C ALA A 12 -2.52 -6.33 -1.71
N GLY A 13 -1.19 -6.40 -1.62
CA GLY A 13 -0.47 -7.61 -1.18
C GLY A 13 -0.62 -8.75 -2.17
N GLY A 14 -0.43 -9.98 -1.68
CA GLY A 14 -0.57 -11.20 -2.47
C GLY A 14 0.71 -11.67 -3.15
N SER A 15 1.83 -10.93 -3.05
CA SER A 15 3.11 -11.38 -3.60
C SER A 15 3.77 -12.41 -2.70
N VAL A 16 4.63 -13.23 -3.31
CA VAL A 16 5.48 -14.17 -2.56
C VAL A 16 6.54 -13.41 -1.79
N LEU A 17 6.59 -13.66 -0.48
CA LEU A 17 7.63 -13.19 0.43
C LEU A 17 8.54 -14.37 0.78
N GLU A 18 9.83 -14.27 0.45
CA GLU A 18 10.82 -15.26 0.87
C GLU A 18 11.81 -14.63 1.85
N VAL A 19 11.99 -15.31 2.98
CA VAL A 19 12.94 -14.94 4.02
C VAL A 19 13.98 -16.04 4.14
N GLU A 20 15.23 -15.70 3.86
CA GLU A 20 16.38 -16.58 4.04
C GLU A 20 17.11 -16.23 5.33
N GLY A 21 17.49 -17.24 6.10
CA GLY A 21 18.15 -17.10 7.39
C GLY A 21 18.71 -18.43 7.85
N SER A 22 18.74 -18.62 9.17
CA SER A 22 19.23 -19.83 9.80
C SER A 22 18.31 -20.23 10.95
N ASN A 23 18.39 -21.51 11.34
CA ASN A 23 17.65 -22.08 12.47
C ASN A 23 16.13 -21.96 12.38
N PHE A 24 15.55 -21.94 11.16
CA PHE A 24 14.08 -21.91 10.98
C PHE A 24 13.37 -23.23 11.27
N GLY A 25 14.11 -24.27 11.66
CA GLY A 25 13.56 -25.59 11.99
C GLY A 25 13.28 -26.46 10.75
N PRO A 26 12.76 -27.68 10.95
CA PRO A 26 12.37 -28.58 9.86
C PRO A 26 11.20 -28.02 9.03
N LEU A 27 10.87 -28.67 7.91
CA LEU A 27 9.74 -28.27 7.04
C LEU A 27 8.38 -28.23 7.77
N SER A 28 8.22 -29.00 8.84
CA SER A 28 7.02 -29.05 9.67
C SER A 28 6.99 -28.00 10.79
N ALA A 29 8.02 -27.18 10.95
CA ALA A 29 8.09 -26.21 12.03
C ALA A 29 7.01 -25.13 11.87
N PRO A 30 6.24 -24.83 12.93
CA PRO A 30 5.31 -23.71 12.89
C PRO A 30 6.09 -22.41 12.81
N VAL A 31 5.82 -21.61 11.77
CA VAL A 31 6.52 -20.36 11.50
C VAL A 31 5.54 -19.23 11.20
N THR A 32 5.84 -18.05 11.73
CA THR A 32 5.09 -16.82 11.49
C THR A 32 6.05 -15.76 10.97
N VAL A 33 5.61 -14.93 10.02
CA VAL A 33 6.37 -13.76 9.57
C VAL A 33 5.51 -12.52 9.75
N ARG A 34 6.06 -11.54 10.48
CA ARG A 34 5.44 -10.24 10.69
C ARG A 34 6.31 -9.16 10.08
N PHE A 35 5.71 -8.14 9.50
CA PHE A 35 6.42 -7.02 8.92
C PHE A 35 5.64 -5.71 9.10
N GLY A 36 6.33 -4.60 9.30
CA GLY A 36 5.65 -3.34 9.60
C GLY A 36 6.58 -2.24 10.06
N ALA A 37 6.02 -1.06 10.33
CA ALA A 37 6.75 0.02 10.99
C ALA A 37 7.03 -0.33 12.47
N SER A 38 8.07 0.26 13.05
CA SER A 38 8.51 -0.01 14.43
C SER A 38 7.48 0.42 15.50
N THR A 39 6.45 1.18 15.14
CA THR A 39 5.44 1.76 16.04
C THR A 39 4.21 0.86 16.27
N GLY A 40 4.31 -0.45 16.03
CA GLY A 40 3.25 -1.41 16.36
C GLY A 40 2.22 -1.68 15.27
N MET A 41 2.44 -1.20 14.04
CA MET A 41 1.64 -1.56 12.85
C MET A 41 2.26 -2.76 12.11
N GLU A 42 2.39 -3.90 12.79
CA GLU A 42 2.99 -5.10 12.21
C GLU A 42 1.93 -6.00 11.57
N LEU A 43 1.92 -5.97 10.24
CA LEU A 43 1.16 -6.87 9.37
C LEU A 43 1.68 -8.30 9.53
N ALA A 44 0.78 -9.27 9.52
CA ALA A 44 1.12 -10.69 9.52
C ALA A 44 1.04 -11.23 8.09
N ALA A 45 2.15 -11.78 7.58
CA ALA A 45 2.13 -12.53 6.34
C ALA A 45 1.30 -13.81 6.52
N VAL A 46 0.68 -14.28 5.44
CA VAL A 46 -0.21 -15.44 5.46
C VAL A 46 0.42 -16.63 4.73
N GLY A 47 -0.01 -17.84 5.07
CA GLY A 47 0.48 -19.07 4.42
C GLY A 47 1.98 -19.33 4.62
N CYS A 48 2.54 -18.88 5.74
CA CYS A 48 3.96 -19.05 6.03
C CYS A 48 4.31 -20.51 6.29
N ALA A 49 5.34 -20.99 5.60
CA ALA A 49 5.92 -22.32 5.82
C ALA A 49 7.43 -22.29 5.60
N VAL A 50 8.15 -23.17 6.29
CA VAL A 50 9.56 -23.43 6.00
C VAL A 50 9.63 -24.13 4.64
N SER A 51 10.22 -23.47 3.65
CA SER A 51 10.33 -23.98 2.27
C SER A 51 11.66 -24.70 2.02
N VAL A 52 12.69 -24.37 2.79
CA VAL A 52 13.96 -25.11 2.86
C VAL A 52 14.31 -25.29 4.33
N ALA A 53 14.49 -26.54 4.76
CA ALA A 53 14.75 -26.87 6.15
C ALA A 53 15.86 -25.97 6.72
N HIS A 54 15.58 -25.41 7.89
CA HIS A 54 16.43 -24.53 8.69
C HIS A 54 16.80 -23.18 8.07
N THR A 55 16.54 -22.93 6.78
CA THR A 55 17.19 -21.80 6.08
C THR A 55 16.26 -20.91 5.28
N ARG A 56 15.07 -21.37 4.86
CA ARG A 56 14.14 -20.53 4.09
C ARG A 56 12.70 -20.68 4.53
N VAL A 57 12.02 -19.55 4.65
CA VAL A 57 10.59 -19.43 4.89
C VAL A 57 9.96 -18.74 3.68
N ARG A 58 8.82 -19.26 3.23
CA ARG A 58 8.01 -18.67 2.17
C ARG A 58 6.63 -18.35 2.71
N CYS A 59 6.15 -17.15 2.42
CA CYS A 59 4.82 -16.66 2.80
C CYS A 59 4.20 -15.87 1.64
N THR A 60 2.99 -15.37 1.87
CA THR A 60 2.31 -14.40 1.01
C THR A 60 2.11 -13.08 1.79
N THR A 61 2.44 -11.95 1.16
CA THR A 61 2.20 -10.62 1.72
C THR A 61 0.70 -10.34 1.83
N VAL A 62 0.31 -9.48 2.77
CA VAL A 62 -1.06 -8.99 2.90
C VAL A 62 -1.18 -7.57 2.38
N ALA A 63 -2.41 -7.09 2.20
CA ALA A 63 -2.65 -5.70 1.83
C ALA A 63 -2.08 -4.75 2.89
N GLY A 64 -1.48 -3.65 2.45
CA GLY A 64 -0.82 -2.70 3.33
C GLY A 64 -0.29 -1.48 2.60
N VAL A 65 0.32 -0.57 3.37
CA VAL A 65 0.89 0.69 2.88
C VAL A 65 2.15 1.05 3.65
N GLY A 66 2.93 1.98 3.10
CA GLY A 66 4.10 2.56 3.76
C GLY A 66 5.42 1.91 3.38
N THR A 67 6.49 2.54 3.86
CA THR A 67 7.89 2.16 3.63
C THR A 67 8.65 2.15 4.96
N GLY A 68 9.90 1.70 4.95
CA GLY A 68 10.67 1.51 6.18
C GLY A 68 10.18 0.32 7.00
N LEU A 69 9.72 -0.73 6.32
CA LEU A 69 9.22 -1.94 6.98
C LEU A 69 10.39 -2.77 7.52
N GLY A 70 10.28 -3.22 8.76
CA GLY A 70 11.14 -4.25 9.33
C GLY A 70 10.41 -5.57 9.43
N VAL A 71 11.17 -6.67 9.44
CA VAL A 71 10.64 -8.04 9.40
C VAL A 71 11.11 -8.83 10.61
N VAL A 72 10.18 -9.57 11.22
CA VAL A 72 10.44 -10.49 12.33
C VAL A 72 9.89 -11.86 11.96
N VAL A 73 10.71 -12.89 12.12
CA VAL A 73 10.31 -14.29 11.94
C VAL A 73 10.15 -14.92 13.31
N GLY A 74 9.02 -15.58 13.57
CA GLY A 74 8.78 -16.37 14.77
C GLY A 74 8.79 -17.85 14.42
N VAL A 75 9.56 -18.66 15.15
CA VAL A 75 9.63 -20.12 14.98
C VAL A 75 9.26 -20.77 16.29
N ALA A 76 8.21 -21.59 16.32
CA ALA A 76 7.74 -22.25 17.55
C ALA A 76 7.57 -21.29 18.76
N GLY A 77 7.12 -20.05 18.50
CA GLY A 77 6.94 -19.02 19.52
C GLY A 77 8.19 -18.20 19.86
N GLN A 78 9.35 -18.51 19.28
CA GLN A 78 10.58 -17.73 19.47
C GLN A 78 10.74 -16.69 18.35
N PRO A 79 10.66 -15.38 18.66
CA PRO A 79 10.88 -14.32 17.67
C PRO A 79 12.38 -14.12 17.37
N SER A 80 12.68 -13.79 16.12
CA SER A 80 13.99 -13.34 15.68
C SER A 80 14.24 -11.89 16.09
N ALA A 81 15.49 -11.45 15.98
CA ALA A 81 15.78 -10.03 15.86
C ALA A 81 15.07 -9.45 14.63
N ARG A 82 14.71 -8.16 14.72
CA ARG A 82 14.09 -7.42 13.63
C ARG A 82 15.13 -7.17 12.53
N PHE A 83 14.76 -7.52 11.30
CA PHE A 83 15.56 -7.25 10.12
C PHE A 83 15.07 -5.98 9.43
N GLU A 84 15.99 -5.03 9.23
CA GLU A 84 15.79 -3.84 8.42
C GLU A 84 17.00 -3.69 7.48
N PRO A 85 16.79 -3.48 6.16
CA PRO A 85 17.91 -3.24 5.26
C PRO A 85 18.69 -1.99 5.69
N GLN A 86 20.01 -2.12 5.78
CA GLN A 86 20.90 -1.01 6.07
C GLN A 86 21.26 -0.27 4.77
N PRO A 87 21.49 1.05 4.81
CA PRO A 87 22.03 1.79 3.67
C PRO A 87 23.31 1.12 3.13
N PRO A 88 23.49 1.03 1.79
CA PRO A 88 22.75 1.72 0.73
C PRO A 88 21.52 0.96 0.20
N ALA A 89 21.11 -0.15 0.83
CA ALA A 89 19.95 -0.89 0.36
C ALA A 89 18.67 -0.05 0.52
N LEU A 90 17.78 -0.12 -0.48
CA LEU A 90 16.47 0.52 -0.39
C LEU A 90 15.67 -0.08 0.77
N PRO A 91 14.91 0.76 1.50
CA PRO A 91 14.04 0.28 2.57
C PRO A 91 12.98 -0.67 2.00
N LEU A 92 12.52 -1.59 2.85
CA LEU A 92 11.36 -2.40 2.49
C LEU A 92 10.10 -1.55 2.53
N GLY A 93 9.16 -1.84 1.65
CA GLY A 93 7.94 -1.06 1.53
C GLY A 93 7.02 -1.50 0.40
N TYR A 94 5.80 -1.01 0.51
CA TYR A 94 4.83 -1.02 -0.57
C TYR A 94 5.18 0.03 -1.62
N ALA A 95 4.72 -0.22 -2.85
CA ALA A 95 4.88 0.65 -3.99
C ALA A 95 4.18 1.99 -3.74
N ALA A 96 4.76 3.08 -4.24
CA ALA A 96 4.15 4.40 -4.17
C ALA A 96 2.83 4.44 -4.98
N PRO A 97 1.84 5.24 -4.55
CA PRO A 97 0.62 5.46 -5.30
C PRO A 97 0.91 6.15 -6.64
N ALA A 98 0.20 5.75 -7.69
CA ALA A 98 0.30 6.36 -9.02
C ALA A 98 -1.08 6.73 -9.53
N VAL A 99 -1.29 8.00 -9.86
CA VAL A 99 -2.54 8.51 -10.46
C VAL A 99 -2.41 8.45 -11.97
N SER A 100 -3.35 7.79 -12.65
CA SER A 100 -3.40 7.68 -14.11
C SER A 100 -4.50 8.56 -14.73
N GLY A 101 -5.47 9.01 -13.94
CA GLY A 101 -6.56 9.82 -14.45
C GLY A 101 -7.40 10.44 -13.35
N ILE A 102 -8.11 11.51 -13.74
CA ILE A 102 -9.10 12.16 -12.90
C ILE A 102 -10.37 12.31 -13.76
N VAL A 103 -11.48 11.80 -13.23
CA VAL A 103 -12.79 11.88 -13.88
C VAL A 103 -13.72 12.65 -12.97
N VAL A 104 -14.52 13.56 -13.55
CA VAL A 104 -15.60 14.23 -12.82
C VAL A 104 -16.90 13.65 -13.32
N LEU A 105 -17.64 13.07 -12.39
CA LEU A 105 -19.02 12.70 -12.64
C LEU A 105 -19.85 13.93 -12.26
N SER A 106 -20.53 14.52 -13.25
CA SER A 106 -21.64 15.42 -12.95
C SER A 106 -22.71 14.62 -12.22
N ALA A 107 -23.50 15.28 -11.37
CA ALA A 107 -24.43 14.68 -10.41
C ALA A 107 -25.60 13.84 -11.03
N SER A 108 -25.48 13.35 -12.27
CA SER A 108 -26.28 12.24 -12.75
C SER A 108 -25.72 10.96 -12.15
N ALA A 109 -26.52 10.24 -11.36
CA ALA A 109 -26.12 9.02 -10.67
C ALA A 109 -25.80 7.83 -11.63
N ASP A 110 -25.75 8.06 -12.94
CA ASP A 110 -25.46 7.05 -13.95
C ASP A 110 -23.95 7.03 -14.31
N PRO A 111 -23.23 5.89 -14.12
CA PRO A 111 -21.85 5.71 -14.56
C PRO A 111 -21.60 5.96 -16.07
N ARG A 112 -22.66 5.96 -16.89
CA ARG A 112 -22.57 6.24 -18.33
C ARG A 112 -22.36 7.72 -18.66
N ASP A 113 -22.61 8.63 -17.70
CA ASP A 113 -22.42 10.07 -17.86
C ASP A 113 -21.03 10.54 -17.41
N ALA A 114 -20.10 9.62 -17.18
CA ALA A 114 -18.73 9.92 -16.81
C ALA A 114 -17.98 10.67 -17.93
N VAL A 115 -17.73 11.97 -17.73
CA VAL A 115 -16.95 12.78 -18.67
C VAL A 115 -15.51 12.89 -18.17
N PRO A 116 -14.50 12.44 -18.93
CA PRO A 116 -13.10 12.62 -18.54
C PRO A 116 -12.73 14.11 -18.54
N LEU A 117 -11.98 14.54 -17.52
CA LEU A 117 -11.64 15.96 -17.33
C LEU A 117 -10.87 16.59 -18.49
N PHE A 118 -10.10 15.81 -19.25
CA PHE A 118 -9.39 16.32 -20.43
C PHE A 118 -10.33 16.66 -21.60
N SER A 119 -11.55 16.10 -21.62
CA SER A 119 -12.61 16.45 -22.59
C SER A 119 -13.39 17.69 -22.17
N LEU A 120 -13.31 18.09 -20.90
CA LEU A 120 -13.78 19.38 -20.40
C LEU A 120 -12.70 20.43 -20.71
N GLY A 121 -12.47 20.70 -22.01
CA GLY A 121 -11.41 21.59 -22.46
C GLY A 121 -11.50 22.95 -21.77
N ALA A 122 -10.50 23.27 -20.91
CA ALA A 122 -10.28 24.52 -20.17
C ALA A 122 -11.54 25.25 -19.65
N SER A 123 -12.66 24.53 -19.52
CA SER A 123 -13.91 25.07 -19.05
C SER A 123 -13.87 24.76 -17.58
N THR A 124 -13.57 25.78 -16.81
CA THR A 124 -14.04 25.87 -15.44
C THR A 124 -15.48 25.38 -15.44
N ALA A 125 -15.70 24.12 -15.04
CA ALA A 125 -16.99 23.74 -14.53
C ALA A 125 -17.16 24.68 -13.34
N ALA A 126 -17.82 25.81 -13.58
CA ALA A 126 -18.07 26.79 -12.55
C ALA A 126 -18.89 26.04 -11.52
N LEU A 127 -18.26 25.67 -10.40
CA LEU A 127 -18.99 25.16 -9.26
C LEU A 127 -19.93 26.29 -8.89
N THR A 128 -21.21 26.12 -9.22
CA THR A 128 -22.21 27.11 -8.89
C THR A 128 -22.26 27.21 -7.37
N THR A 129 -22.49 28.42 -6.85
CA THR A 129 -22.66 28.66 -5.41
C THR A 129 -23.86 27.89 -4.82
N SER A 130 -24.68 27.26 -5.68
CA SER A 130 -25.77 26.36 -5.31
C SER A 130 -25.34 24.94 -4.94
N GLY A 131 -24.05 24.60 -4.99
CA GLY A 131 -23.52 23.39 -4.32
C GLY A 131 -23.88 22.06 -5.00
N GLN A 132 -23.73 21.97 -6.32
CA GLN A 132 -23.88 20.69 -7.02
C GLN A 132 -22.90 19.63 -6.45
N SER A 133 -23.40 18.42 -6.18
CA SER A 133 -22.57 17.29 -5.74
C SER A 133 -21.80 16.71 -6.91
N LEU A 134 -20.59 17.21 -7.15
CA LEU A 134 -19.65 16.62 -8.11
C LEU A 134 -18.88 15.48 -7.44
N GLN A 135 -18.86 14.31 -8.07
CA GLN A 135 -17.97 13.23 -7.62
C GLN A 135 -16.68 13.29 -8.42
N ILE A 136 -15.57 13.52 -7.71
CA ILE A 136 -14.22 13.40 -8.29
C ILE A 136 -13.76 11.96 -8.07
N VAL A 137 -13.48 11.27 -9.17
CA VAL A 137 -12.93 9.91 -9.15
C VAL A 137 -11.47 9.96 -9.57
N LEU A 138 -10.59 9.56 -8.65
CA LEU A 138 -9.18 9.34 -8.95
C LEU A 138 -8.98 7.92 -9.46
N GLN A 139 -8.41 7.79 -10.65
CA GLN A 139 -8.02 6.51 -11.22
C GLN A 139 -6.50 6.33 -11.06
N GLY A 140 -6.09 5.11 -10.72
CA GLY A 140 -4.69 4.83 -10.46
C GLY A 140 -4.47 3.49 -9.78
N THR A 141 -3.22 3.27 -9.35
CA THR A 141 -2.76 2.04 -8.69
C THR A 141 -2.09 2.37 -7.36
N ASN A 142 -1.99 1.37 -6.49
CA ASN A 142 -1.28 1.48 -5.21
C ASN A 142 -1.82 2.56 -4.25
N PHE A 143 -3.13 2.84 -4.29
CA PHE A 143 -3.78 3.77 -3.35
C PHE A 143 -3.99 3.21 -1.94
N GLY A 144 -3.43 2.04 -1.65
CA GLY A 144 -3.58 1.38 -0.36
C GLY A 144 -4.77 0.43 -0.29
N ALA A 145 -4.97 -0.17 0.89
CA ALA A 145 -6.17 -0.94 1.22
C ALA A 145 -7.37 -0.01 1.48
N GLN A 146 -8.60 -0.55 1.53
CA GLN A 146 -9.85 0.22 1.62
C GLN A 146 -9.96 1.23 2.79
N ALA A 147 -9.09 1.14 3.80
CA ALA A 147 -9.03 2.05 4.96
C ALA A 147 -7.77 2.94 4.97
N SER A 148 -7.07 3.09 3.84
CA SER A 148 -5.85 3.91 3.79
C SER A 148 -6.20 5.40 3.81
N THR A 149 -5.54 6.16 4.67
CA THR A 149 -5.68 7.63 4.68
C THR A 149 -5.09 8.21 3.41
N PHE A 150 -5.91 8.87 2.61
CA PHE A 150 -5.47 9.70 1.50
C PHE A 150 -5.79 11.16 1.81
N SER A 151 -4.99 12.10 1.29
CA SER A 151 -5.26 13.52 1.44
C SER A 151 -5.39 14.17 0.07
N LEU A 152 -6.45 14.95 -0.11
CA LEU A 152 -6.66 15.80 -1.27
C LEU A 152 -6.58 17.24 -0.79
N ARG A 153 -5.78 18.06 -1.47
CA ARG A 153 -5.68 19.50 -1.21
C ARG A 153 -6.27 20.25 -2.40
N PHE A 154 -7.26 21.10 -2.13
CA PHE A 154 -7.84 22.02 -3.11
C PHE A 154 -7.44 23.45 -2.73
N GLY A 155 -6.94 24.22 -3.70
CA GLY A 155 -6.51 25.60 -3.50
C GLY A 155 -5.06 25.74 -2.99
N GLY A 156 -4.38 26.78 -3.46
CA GLY A 156 -3.02 27.15 -3.05
C GLY A 156 -2.80 28.66 -2.89
N GLY A 157 -3.84 29.47 -3.09
CA GLY A 157 -3.78 30.94 -2.96
C GLY A 157 -4.98 31.47 -2.19
N ALA A 158 -4.84 32.66 -1.60
CA ALA A 158 -5.90 33.35 -0.88
C ALA A 158 -7.11 33.61 -1.79
N GLY A 159 -8.09 32.73 -1.79
CA GLY A 159 -9.37 32.96 -2.43
C GLY A 159 -10.16 33.99 -1.62
N ARG A 160 -10.31 35.21 -2.15
CA ARG A 160 -11.34 36.13 -1.68
C ARG A 160 -12.69 35.56 -2.09
N ALA A 161 -13.50 35.19 -1.11
CA ALA A 161 -14.92 35.00 -1.28
C ALA A 161 -15.58 36.37 -1.14
N ASP A 162 -15.77 37.05 -2.27
CA ASP A 162 -16.56 38.27 -2.30
C ASP A 162 -18.05 37.87 -2.39
N LYS A 163 -18.87 38.52 -1.56
CA LYS A 163 -20.29 38.22 -1.32
C LYS A 163 -21.18 38.47 -2.54
#